data_AF-X0YA53-F1
#
_entry.id   AF-X0YA53-F1
#
_cell.length_a   1.000
_cell.length_b   1.000
_cell.length_c   1.000
_cell.angle_alpha   90.00
_cell.angle_beta   90.00
_cell.angle_gamma   90.00
#
_symmetry.space_group_name_H-M   'P 1'
#
loop_
_entity.id
_entity.type
_entity.pdbx_description
1 polymer ?
#
loop_
_entity_poly.entity_id
_entity_poly.type
_entity_poly.pdbx_seq_one_letter_code
_entity_poly.pdbx_strand_id
1 'polypeptide(L)'
;ESLCSGIVFDMTRYMNKIISVDDDGKRAVCEPGVVLDDLDNCLAGYGRKIGPDPSSSNRATVGGCVANNSTGAHSLEYGYIRNYVESVEAVLADGSVVEFENDFDPEQAKDDRAASVARSCISILSGNEAVITAALPKAGRNRSGYNIAGICHDGKIDLARLLTGSEGTLAIFTKIVLKTVTVPAAKALLQLEFDSLEKMARAVPVVVDSGASACELMDKSLIDLALEALPEYRDVLPAGAAA
;
A
#
# COMPACT_ATOMS: atom_id res chain seq x y z
N GLU A 1 5.38 13.66 24.87
CA GLU A 1 6.42 12.68 25.24
C GLU A 1 6.28 11.47 24.34
N SER A 2 7.37 10.98 23.75
CA SER A 2 7.38 9.69 23.05
C SER A 2 7.65 8.59 24.08
N LEU A 3 6.96 7.46 23.99
CA LEU A 3 7.08 6.34 24.93
C LEU A 3 8.34 5.46 24.70
N CYS A 4 9.31 5.91 23.90
CA CYS A 4 10.55 5.19 23.65
C CYS A 4 11.79 6.05 23.92
N SER A 5 12.92 5.40 24.22
CA SER A 5 14.25 6.02 24.36
C SER A 5 14.90 6.34 23.00
N GLY A 6 14.21 6.06 21.89
CA GLY A 6 14.69 6.28 20.54
C GLY A 6 14.46 7.71 20.04
N ILE A 7 15.02 7.98 18.86
CA ILE A 7 14.77 9.22 18.12
C ILE A 7 13.55 9.03 17.23
N VAL A 8 12.58 9.94 17.33
CA VAL A 8 11.42 9.97 16.44
C VAL A 8 11.67 10.99 15.34
N PHE A 9 11.72 10.53 14.10
CA PHE A 9 11.79 11.39 12.93
C PHE A 9 10.39 11.74 12.44
N ASP A 10 10.01 13.00 12.55
CA ASP A 10 8.79 13.54 11.94
C ASP A 10 9.11 14.10 10.56
N MET A 11 8.71 13.36 9.52
CA MET A 11 8.91 13.74 8.13
C MET A 11 7.86 14.74 7.62
N THR A 12 6.73 14.89 8.33
CA THR A 12 5.55 15.63 7.85
C THR A 12 5.78 17.13 7.74
N ARG A 13 6.80 17.67 8.42
CA ARG A 13 7.07 19.10 8.49
C ARG A 13 8.06 19.60 7.43
N TYR A 14 9.12 18.84 7.17
CA TYR A 14 10.26 19.30 6.37
C TYR A 14 10.62 18.39 5.20
N MET A 15 9.97 17.23 5.08
CA MET A 15 10.20 16.24 4.03
C MET A 15 8.84 15.83 3.44
N ASN A 16 8.06 16.82 3.01
CA ASN A 16 6.66 16.72 2.58
C ASN A 16 6.38 17.34 1.21
N LYS A 17 7.38 17.41 0.33
CA LYS A 17 7.25 17.97 -1.01
C LYS A 17 6.85 16.90 -2.03
N ILE A 18 5.90 17.26 -2.88
CA ILE A 18 5.72 16.62 -4.19
C ILE A 18 6.81 17.21 -5.09
N ILE A 19 7.80 16.38 -5.46
CA ILE A 19 9.01 16.81 -6.18
C ILE A 19 8.69 17.02 -7.67
N SER A 20 8.02 16.06 -8.28
CA SER A 20 7.57 16.14 -9.67
C SER A 20 6.34 15.26 -9.93
N VAL A 21 5.58 15.64 -10.96
CA VAL A 21 4.54 14.82 -11.57
C VAL A 21 4.86 14.74 -13.05
N ASP A 22 5.21 13.55 -13.50
CA ASP A 22 5.81 13.29 -14.80
C ASP A 22 4.86 12.51 -15.70
N ASP A 23 5.13 12.51 -17.00
CA ASP A 23 4.43 11.71 -18.02
C ASP A 23 2.90 11.84 -17.99
N ASP A 24 2.40 13.08 -17.99
CA ASP A 24 0.97 13.40 -17.87
C ASP A 24 0.33 12.74 -16.63
N GLY A 25 1.07 12.77 -15.51
CA GLY A 25 0.64 12.24 -14.23
C GLY A 25 0.79 10.73 -14.07
N LYS A 26 1.37 10.00 -15.03
CA LYS A 26 1.59 8.55 -14.90
C LYS A 26 2.57 8.19 -13.80
N ARG A 27 3.47 9.12 -13.48
CA ARG A 27 4.50 8.95 -12.46
C ARG A 27 4.52 10.16 -11.52
N ALA A 28 4.66 9.90 -10.23
CA ALA A 28 4.78 10.91 -9.19
C ALA A 28 6.04 10.66 -8.37
N VAL A 29 6.81 11.72 -8.13
CA VAL A 29 8.01 11.69 -7.27
C VAL A 29 7.73 12.58 -6.07
N CYS A 30 7.88 12.04 -4.87
CA CYS A 30 7.57 12.76 -3.65
C CYS A 30 8.48 12.38 -2.48
N GLU A 31 8.54 13.27 -1.50
CA GLU A 31 9.13 13.01 -0.20
C GLU A 31 8.17 12.20 0.69
N PRO A 32 8.69 11.36 1.62
CA PRO A 32 7.89 10.42 2.43
C PRO A 32 6.83 11.07 3.33
N GLY A 33 6.95 12.35 3.68
CA GLY A 33 6.05 13.09 4.54
C GLY A 33 4.83 13.67 3.83
N VAL A 34 4.73 13.55 2.50
CA VAL A 34 3.54 13.97 1.74
C VAL A 34 2.32 13.16 2.20
N VAL A 35 1.22 13.84 2.54
CA VAL A 35 -0.06 13.18 2.83
C VAL A 35 -0.64 12.60 1.54
N LEU A 36 -1.18 11.39 1.59
CA LEU A 36 -1.65 10.69 0.39
C LEU A 36 -2.74 11.47 -0.37
N ASP A 37 -3.71 12.03 0.35
CA ASP A 37 -4.76 12.88 -0.27
C ASP A 37 -4.18 14.13 -0.93
N ASP A 38 -3.11 14.73 -0.39
CA ASP A 38 -2.46 15.90 -1.01
C ASP A 38 -1.79 15.52 -2.34
N LEU A 39 -1.20 14.32 -2.40
CA LEU A 39 -0.65 13.78 -3.64
C LEU A 39 -1.76 13.50 -4.67
N ASP A 40 -2.87 12.87 -4.25
CA ASP A 40 -4.01 12.61 -5.13
C ASP A 40 -4.67 13.90 -5.63
N ASN A 41 -4.77 14.93 -4.78
CA ASN A 41 -5.25 16.25 -5.17
C ASN A 41 -4.37 16.90 -6.26
N CYS A 42 -3.04 16.72 -6.17
CA CYS A 42 -2.11 17.17 -7.20
C CYS A 42 -2.30 16.39 -8.52
N LEU A 43 -2.50 15.07 -8.43
CA LEU A 43 -2.71 14.19 -9.58
C LEU A 43 -4.08 14.36 -10.25
N ALA A 44 -5.07 14.90 -9.55
CA ALA A 44 -6.43 15.10 -10.05
C ALA A 44 -6.48 15.95 -11.33
N GLY A 45 -5.58 16.93 -11.47
CA GLY A 45 -5.44 17.75 -12.70
C GLY A 45 -5.08 16.94 -13.95
N TYR A 46 -4.53 15.74 -13.77
CA TYR A 46 -4.18 14.80 -14.84
C TYR A 46 -5.23 13.69 -15.01
N GLY A 47 -6.30 13.69 -14.21
CA GLY A 47 -7.28 12.60 -14.18
C GLY A 47 -6.71 11.31 -13.57
N ARG A 48 -5.74 11.43 -12.65
CA ARG A 48 -5.01 10.30 -12.07
C ARG A 48 -5.02 10.35 -10.54
N LYS A 49 -4.68 9.21 -9.91
CA LYS A 49 -4.54 9.02 -8.46
C LYS A 49 -3.56 7.90 -8.16
N ILE A 50 -3.12 7.77 -6.91
CA ILE A 50 -2.48 6.56 -6.40
C ILE A 50 -3.54 5.47 -6.23
N GLY A 51 -3.23 4.22 -6.57
CA GLY A 51 -4.22 3.13 -6.57
C GLY A 51 -4.84 2.90 -5.19
N PRO A 52 -4.06 2.46 -4.18
CA PRO A 52 -4.58 2.18 -2.85
C PRO A 52 -5.15 3.41 -2.16
N ASP A 53 -6.28 3.23 -1.51
CA ASP A 53 -7.06 4.27 -0.85
C ASP A 53 -7.40 3.88 0.60
N PRO A 54 -6.41 3.89 1.51
CA PRO A 54 -6.65 3.61 2.91
C PRO A 54 -7.61 4.65 3.52
N SER A 55 -8.45 4.23 4.48
CA SER A 55 -9.39 5.13 5.17
C SER A 55 -8.73 6.28 5.94
N SER A 56 -7.42 6.22 6.14
CA SER A 56 -6.59 7.24 6.76
C SER A 56 -5.87 8.15 5.75
N SER A 57 -6.18 8.09 4.45
CA SER A 57 -5.46 8.80 3.39
C SER A 57 -5.33 10.32 3.62
N ASN A 58 -6.28 10.92 4.33
CA ASN A 58 -6.30 12.33 4.71
C ASN A 58 -5.22 12.75 5.73
N ARG A 59 -4.45 11.81 6.26
CA ARG A 59 -3.36 12.06 7.23
C ARG A 59 -2.21 11.06 7.14
N ALA A 60 -2.43 9.88 6.55
CA ALA A 60 -1.39 8.91 6.28
C ALA A 60 -0.45 9.49 5.22
N THR A 61 0.85 9.43 5.49
CA THR A 61 1.85 9.89 4.53
C THR A 61 2.21 8.79 3.55
N VAL A 62 2.71 9.17 2.37
CA VAL A 62 3.18 8.25 1.34
C VAL A 62 4.24 7.30 1.90
N GLY A 63 5.20 7.82 2.67
CA GLY A 63 6.24 7.00 3.30
C GLY A 63 5.67 5.96 4.27
N GLY A 64 4.69 6.35 5.10
CA GLY A 64 3.99 5.42 5.98
C GLY A 64 3.18 4.39 5.20
N CYS A 65 2.50 4.81 4.14
CA CYS A 65 1.74 3.91 3.28
C CYS A 65 2.64 2.86 2.64
N VAL A 66 3.79 3.24 2.09
CA VAL A 66 4.79 2.35 1.49
C VAL A 66 5.42 1.43 2.54
N ALA A 67 5.85 1.99 3.67
CA ALA A 67 6.46 1.21 4.76
C ALA A 67 5.50 0.18 5.36
N ASN A 68 4.19 0.45 5.36
CA ASN A 68 3.14 -0.49 5.80
C ASN A 68 2.59 -1.36 4.65
N ASN A 69 3.09 -1.21 3.41
CA ASN A 69 2.54 -1.90 2.23
C ASN A 69 1.00 -1.78 2.16
N SER A 70 0.51 -0.54 2.29
CA SER A 70 -0.91 -0.24 2.50
C SER A 70 -1.82 -0.68 1.35
N THR A 71 -3.10 -0.84 1.68
CA THR A 71 -4.21 -1.19 0.79
C THR A 71 -5.41 -0.32 1.16
N GLY A 72 -6.55 -0.47 0.49
CA GLY A 72 -7.73 0.37 0.74
C GLY A 72 -9.06 -0.34 0.48
N ALA A 73 -10.15 0.44 0.49
CA ALA A 73 -11.49 -0.06 0.22
C ALA A 73 -11.58 -0.70 -1.18
N HIS A 74 -10.92 -0.09 -2.17
CA HIS A 74 -10.89 -0.59 -3.54
C HIS A 74 -9.74 -1.57 -3.78
N SER A 75 -9.40 -2.38 -2.77
CA SER A 75 -8.31 -3.35 -2.86
C SER A 75 -8.53 -4.48 -3.87
N LEU A 76 -9.77 -4.75 -4.27
CA LEU A 76 -10.06 -5.72 -5.34
C LEU A 76 -9.57 -5.22 -6.69
N GLU A 77 -9.64 -3.90 -6.92
CA GLU A 77 -9.15 -3.23 -8.13
C GLU A 77 -7.66 -2.88 -8.03
N TYR A 78 -7.26 -2.23 -6.93
CA TYR A 78 -5.93 -1.62 -6.82
C TYR A 78 -4.92 -2.47 -6.05
N GLY A 79 -5.35 -3.47 -5.28
CA GLY A 79 -4.43 -4.28 -4.48
C GLY A 79 -3.64 -3.46 -3.45
N TYR A 80 -2.31 -3.53 -3.52
CA TYR A 80 -1.40 -3.00 -2.51
C TYR A 80 -0.41 -1.99 -3.08
N ILE A 81 0.05 -1.05 -2.25
CA ILE A 81 0.93 0.04 -2.69
C ILE A 81 2.27 -0.43 -3.25
N ARG A 82 2.79 -1.58 -2.81
CA ARG A 82 4.01 -2.17 -3.38
C ARG A 82 3.96 -2.36 -4.89
N ASN A 83 2.76 -2.56 -5.44
CA ASN A 83 2.57 -2.74 -6.88
C ASN A 83 2.76 -1.44 -7.66
N TYR A 84 2.79 -0.29 -6.96
CA TYR A 84 2.88 1.06 -7.52
C TYR A 84 4.22 1.74 -7.24
N VAL A 85 5.05 1.18 -6.34
CA VAL A 85 6.39 1.72 -6.07
C VAL A 85 7.33 1.31 -7.19
N GLU A 86 7.91 2.30 -7.86
CA GLU A 86 8.94 2.08 -8.88
C GLU A 86 10.32 2.10 -8.24
N SER A 87 10.58 3.08 -7.36
CA SER A 87 11.83 3.19 -6.64
C SER A 87 11.68 3.91 -5.29
N VAL A 88 12.64 3.67 -4.41
CA VAL A 88 12.77 4.33 -3.10
C VAL A 88 14.21 4.74 -2.87
N GLU A 89 14.46 6.02 -2.68
CA GLU A 89 15.71 6.51 -2.10
C GLU A 89 15.64 6.38 -0.59
N ALA A 90 16.67 5.80 0.02
CA ALA A 90 16.72 5.59 1.45
C ALA A 90 18.12 5.76 2.04
N VAL A 91 18.16 6.20 3.30
CA VAL A 91 19.36 6.24 4.14
C VAL A 91 19.48 4.91 4.90
N LEU A 92 20.61 4.24 4.74
CA LEU A 92 20.94 2.99 5.44
C LEU A 92 21.58 3.27 6.81
N ALA A 93 21.74 2.21 7.61
CA ALA A 93 22.31 2.30 8.96
C ALA A 93 23.76 2.82 9.00
N ASP A 94 24.51 2.70 7.90
CA ASP A 94 25.87 3.26 7.75
C ASP A 94 25.87 4.71 7.25
N GLY A 95 24.70 5.32 7.08
CA GLY A 95 24.52 6.69 6.59
C GLY A 95 24.61 6.84 5.07
N SER A 96 24.81 5.76 4.32
CA SER A 96 24.78 5.82 2.85
C SER A 96 23.37 6.09 2.34
N VAL A 97 23.27 6.90 1.29
CA VAL A 97 22.02 7.18 0.56
C VAL A 97 22.01 6.34 -0.70
N VAL A 98 20.96 5.53 -0.87
CA VAL A 98 20.87 4.53 -1.93
C VAL A 98 19.49 4.57 -2.55
N GLU A 99 19.41 4.54 -3.87
CA GLU A 99 18.17 4.32 -4.61
C GLU A 99 17.96 2.82 -4.81
N PHE A 100 16.79 2.32 -4.41
CA PHE A 100 16.38 0.93 -4.57
C PHE A 100 15.26 0.83 -5.60
N GLU A 101 15.45 -0.01 -6.61
CA GLU A 101 14.52 -0.23 -7.71
C GLU A 101 14.06 -1.70 -7.74
N ASN A 102 13.03 -2.00 -8.52
CA ASN A 102 12.62 -3.38 -8.82
C ASN A 102 13.37 -3.93 -10.05
N ASP A 103 13.35 -5.25 -10.28
CA ASP A 103 14.10 -5.89 -11.38
C ASP A 103 15.61 -5.53 -11.39
N PHE A 104 16.20 -5.29 -10.22
CA PHE A 104 17.59 -4.82 -10.09
C PHE A 104 18.59 -5.97 -10.34
N ASP A 105 19.49 -5.78 -11.30
CA ASP A 105 20.56 -6.73 -11.64
C ASP A 105 21.90 -6.29 -11.01
N PRO A 106 22.37 -6.97 -9.95
CA PRO A 106 23.63 -6.61 -9.29
C PRO A 106 24.89 -6.85 -10.13
N GLU A 107 24.81 -7.64 -11.20
CA GLU A 107 25.96 -7.92 -12.09
C GLU A 107 26.11 -6.85 -13.17
N GLN A 108 25.03 -6.13 -13.51
CA GLN A 108 25.06 -5.01 -14.44
C GLN A 108 25.22 -3.65 -13.76
N ALA A 109 24.96 -3.58 -12.45
CA ALA A 109 25.09 -2.37 -11.67
C ALA A 109 26.57 -1.93 -11.58
N LYS A 110 26.79 -0.61 -11.66
CA LYS A 110 28.10 -0.03 -11.29
C LYS A 110 28.28 -0.22 -9.80
N ASP A 111 29.45 -0.71 -9.39
CA ASP A 111 29.72 -1.17 -8.02
C ASP A 111 29.40 -0.12 -6.96
N ASP A 112 28.19 -0.22 -6.42
CA ASP A 112 27.63 0.68 -5.43
C ASP A 112 26.96 -0.11 -4.31
N ARG A 113 26.51 0.63 -3.30
CA ARG A 113 25.92 0.05 -2.10
C ARG A 113 24.69 -0.82 -2.42
N ALA A 114 23.90 -0.46 -3.45
CA ALA A 114 22.72 -1.22 -3.86
C ALA A 114 23.11 -2.62 -4.35
N ALA A 115 24.15 -2.73 -5.18
CA ALA A 115 24.64 -4.02 -5.67
C ALA A 115 25.13 -4.93 -4.55
N SER A 116 25.83 -4.38 -3.55
CA SER A 116 26.23 -5.14 -2.36
C SER A 116 25.03 -5.65 -1.56
N VAL A 117 24.01 -4.82 -1.33
CA VAL A 117 22.79 -5.21 -0.61
C VAL A 117 22.04 -6.28 -1.39
N ALA A 118 21.86 -6.10 -2.71
CA ALA A 118 21.21 -7.05 -3.60
C ALA A 118 21.87 -8.44 -3.55
N ARG A 119 23.20 -8.52 -3.69
CA ARG A 119 23.95 -9.79 -3.61
C ARG A 119 23.74 -10.49 -2.27
N SER A 120 23.77 -9.75 -1.16
CA SER A 120 23.51 -10.31 0.17
C SER A 120 22.07 -10.81 0.31
N CYS A 121 21.08 -10.04 -0.15
CA CYS A 121 19.68 -10.44 -0.13
C CYS A 121 19.44 -11.69 -0.99
N ILE A 122 19.95 -11.75 -2.22
CA ILE A 122 19.84 -12.91 -3.10
C ILE A 122 20.47 -14.14 -2.44
N SER A 123 21.68 -14.02 -1.89
CA SER A 123 22.37 -15.12 -1.20
C SER A 123 21.55 -15.68 -0.04
N ILE A 124 20.92 -14.81 0.77
CA ILE A 124 20.08 -15.24 1.90
C ILE A 124 18.77 -15.84 1.40
N LEU A 125 18.07 -15.17 0.49
CA LEU A 125 16.69 -15.52 0.11
C LEU A 125 16.63 -16.75 -0.79
N SER A 126 17.51 -16.86 -1.80
CA SER A 126 17.54 -18.02 -2.70
C SER A 126 17.90 -19.31 -1.96
N GLY A 127 18.72 -19.23 -0.91
CA GLY A 127 19.03 -20.38 -0.05
C GLY A 127 17.87 -20.80 0.88
N ASN A 128 16.84 -19.97 1.05
CA ASN A 128 15.75 -20.18 2.00
C ASN A 128 14.35 -20.22 1.33
N GLU A 129 14.27 -20.36 0.02
CA GLU A 129 13.02 -20.31 -0.75
C GLU A 129 11.97 -21.33 -0.27
N ALA A 130 12.39 -22.54 0.09
CA ALA A 130 11.50 -23.57 0.62
C ALA A 130 10.87 -23.16 1.96
N VAL A 131 11.64 -22.52 2.85
CA VAL A 131 11.15 -22.02 4.15
C VAL A 131 10.20 -20.86 3.94
N ILE A 132 10.55 -19.92 3.06
CA ILE A 132 9.69 -18.76 2.72
C ILE A 132 8.35 -19.24 2.17
N THR A 133 8.37 -20.17 1.20
CA THR A 133 7.16 -20.71 0.57
C THR A 133 6.29 -21.45 1.58
N ALA A 134 6.88 -22.25 2.47
CA ALA A 134 6.14 -22.97 3.51
C ALA A 134 5.50 -22.04 4.55
N ALA A 135 6.09 -20.86 4.79
CA ALA A 135 5.59 -19.89 5.75
C ALA A 135 4.48 -18.97 5.18
N LEU A 136 4.27 -18.96 3.86
CA LEU A 136 3.26 -18.08 3.25
C LEU A 136 1.84 -18.48 3.66
N PRO A 137 0.98 -17.51 4.05
CA PRO A 137 -0.43 -17.76 4.25
C PRO A 137 -1.09 -18.27 2.97
N LYS A 138 -2.04 -19.20 3.11
CA LYS A 138 -2.87 -19.69 1.99
C LYS A 138 -3.91 -18.66 1.52
N ALA A 139 -4.15 -17.62 2.31
CA ALA A 139 -5.11 -16.57 1.98
C ALA A 139 -4.56 -15.62 0.91
N GLY A 140 -5.41 -15.16 -0.01
CA GLY A 140 -5.02 -14.24 -1.09
C GLY A 140 -4.55 -12.85 -0.61
N ARG A 141 -4.88 -12.48 0.64
CA ARG A 141 -4.36 -11.27 1.29
C ARG A 141 -3.33 -11.66 2.34
N ASN A 142 -2.12 -11.14 2.19
CA ASN A 142 -1.05 -11.25 3.17
C ASN A 142 -0.60 -9.84 3.61
N ARG A 143 -0.54 -9.63 4.92
CA ARG A 143 -0.05 -8.38 5.56
C ARG A 143 0.98 -8.68 6.66
N SER A 144 1.54 -9.87 6.67
CA SER A 144 2.41 -10.34 7.75
C SER A 144 3.85 -10.47 7.27
N GLY A 145 4.76 -9.82 8.00
CA GLY A 145 6.20 -9.87 7.74
C GLY A 145 6.63 -9.13 6.47
N TYR A 146 7.90 -9.30 6.11
CA TYR A 146 8.47 -8.69 4.92
C TYR A 146 7.94 -9.34 3.64
N ASN A 147 7.80 -8.53 2.58
CA ASN A 147 7.36 -8.98 1.25
C ASN A 147 8.47 -9.71 0.46
N ILE A 148 9.12 -10.72 1.06
CA ILE A 148 10.29 -11.42 0.50
C ILE A 148 9.98 -12.61 -0.41
N ALA A 149 8.72 -13.03 -0.50
CA ALA A 149 8.35 -14.14 -1.35
C ALA A 149 8.37 -13.72 -2.84
N GLY A 150 9.16 -14.44 -3.64
CA GLY A 150 9.23 -14.25 -5.09
C GLY A 150 9.82 -12.90 -5.52
N ILE A 151 10.66 -12.28 -4.68
CA ILE A 151 11.36 -11.04 -5.05
C ILE A 151 12.70 -11.28 -5.74
N CYS A 152 13.28 -12.49 -5.63
CA CYS A 152 14.47 -12.89 -6.36
C CYS A 152 14.07 -13.70 -7.58
N HIS A 153 14.60 -13.35 -8.75
CA HIS A 153 14.31 -14.06 -10.01
C HIS A 153 15.44 -13.83 -11.01
N ASP A 154 15.88 -14.88 -11.70
CA ASP A 154 16.88 -14.80 -12.78
C ASP A 154 18.17 -14.02 -12.43
N GLY A 155 18.63 -14.12 -11.17
CA GLY A 155 19.81 -13.40 -10.67
C GLY A 155 19.55 -11.92 -10.31
N LYS A 156 18.32 -11.44 -10.47
CA LYS A 156 17.85 -10.11 -10.13
C LYS A 156 16.99 -10.11 -8.87
N ILE A 157 16.67 -8.91 -8.37
CA ILE A 157 15.88 -8.71 -7.17
C ILE A 157 14.99 -7.45 -7.19
N ASP A 158 13.78 -7.57 -6.65
CA ASP A 158 12.87 -6.45 -6.41
C ASP A 158 13.19 -5.71 -5.09
N LEU A 159 14.14 -4.76 -5.10
CA LEU A 159 14.60 -4.08 -3.87
C LEU A 159 13.60 -3.05 -3.36
N ALA A 160 12.90 -2.33 -4.24
CA ALA A 160 11.85 -1.41 -3.80
C ALA A 160 10.71 -2.18 -3.11
N ARG A 161 10.36 -3.36 -3.63
CA ARG A 161 9.38 -4.26 -3.01
C ARG A 161 9.86 -4.80 -1.65
N LEU A 162 11.15 -5.10 -1.49
CA LEU A 162 11.71 -5.49 -0.19
C LEU A 162 11.49 -4.42 0.88
N LEU A 163 11.62 -3.14 0.53
CA LEU A 163 11.40 -2.01 1.44
C LEU A 163 9.91 -1.78 1.74
N THR A 164 9.01 -2.15 0.83
CA THR A 164 7.57 -2.09 1.10
C THR A 164 7.17 -3.08 2.20
N GLY A 165 6.46 -2.62 3.22
CA GLY A 165 6.12 -3.47 4.38
C GLY A 165 7.24 -3.60 5.41
N SER A 166 8.31 -2.80 5.32
CA SER A 166 9.40 -2.81 6.29
C SER A 166 9.06 -2.12 7.62
N GLU A 167 7.98 -1.35 7.69
CA GLU A 167 7.55 -0.62 8.89
C GLU A 167 8.68 0.23 9.54
N GLY A 168 9.60 0.75 8.72
CA GLY A 168 10.71 1.60 9.17
C GLY A 168 11.90 0.86 9.78
N THR A 169 11.97 -0.47 9.65
CA THR A 169 13.03 -1.28 10.28
C THR A 169 14.28 -1.50 9.43
N LEU A 170 14.21 -1.25 8.12
CA LEU A 170 15.32 -1.51 7.18
C LEU A 170 16.10 -0.26 6.77
N ALA A 171 15.42 0.86 6.58
CA ALA A 171 16.03 2.12 6.12
C ALA A 171 15.09 3.31 6.38
N ILE A 172 15.64 4.53 6.30
CA ILE A 172 14.88 5.79 6.36
C ILE A 172 14.63 6.25 4.93
N PHE A 173 13.37 6.29 4.48
CA PHE A 173 13.05 6.77 3.13
C PHE A 173 13.26 8.29 3.03
N THR A 174 13.74 8.77 1.89
CA THR A 174 13.94 10.20 1.60
C THR A 174 13.22 10.65 0.33
N LYS A 175 13.02 9.74 -0.63
CA LYS A 175 12.30 10.00 -1.89
C LYS A 175 11.62 8.72 -2.35
N ILE A 176 10.41 8.84 -2.87
CA ILE A 176 9.59 7.72 -3.33
C ILE A 176 9.07 8.06 -4.73
N VAL A 177 9.24 7.11 -5.64
CA VAL A 177 8.68 7.17 -6.99
C VAL A 177 7.52 6.18 -7.09
N LEU A 178 6.36 6.70 -7.49
CA LEU A 178 5.14 5.92 -7.65
C LEU A 178 4.62 6.06 -9.08
N LYS A 179 4.21 4.93 -9.67
CA LYS A 179 3.27 4.97 -10.79
C LYS A 179 1.85 5.16 -10.28
N THR A 180 1.02 5.77 -11.09
CA THR A 180 -0.35 6.15 -10.73
C THR A 180 -1.37 5.39 -11.58
N VAL A 181 -2.65 5.49 -11.24
CA VAL A 181 -3.78 4.94 -12.01
C VAL A 181 -4.70 6.04 -12.51
N THR A 182 -5.48 5.74 -13.55
CA THR A 182 -6.54 6.63 -14.02
C THR A 182 -7.71 6.65 -13.05
N VAL A 183 -8.30 7.82 -12.84
CA VAL A 183 -9.58 7.94 -12.11
C VAL A 183 -10.71 7.43 -13.02
N PRO A 184 -11.57 6.51 -12.56
CA PRO A 184 -12.73 6.05 -13.34
C PRO A 184 -13.66 7.20 -13.72
N ALA A 185 -14.14 7.20 -14.97
CA ALA A 185 -15.06 8.23 -15.48
C ALA A 185 -16.45 8.18 -14.83
N ALA A 186 -16.87 7.02 -14.32
CA ALA A 186 -18.13 6.81 -13.64
C ALA A 186 -17.94 5.88 -12.43
N LYS A 187 -18.73 6.09 -11.39
CA LYS A 187 -18.75 5.29 -10.16
C LYS A 187 -20.20 5.05 -9.77
N ALA A 188 -20.50 3.85 -9.27
CA ALA A 188 -21.81 3.49 -8.73
C ALA A 188 -21.62 2.69 -7.44
N LEU A 189 -22.58 2.82 -6.52
CA LEU A 189 -22.64 2.05 -5.29
C LEU A 189 -23.94 1.23 -5.29
N LEU A 190 -23.84 -0.05 -4.97
CA LEU A 190 -24.98 -0.93 -4.77
C LEU A 190 -25.02 -1.38 -3.31
N GLN A 191 -26.12 -1.07 -2.61
CA GLN A 191 -26.39 -1.57 -1.27
C GLN A 191 -27.30 -2.80 -1.39
N LEU A 192 -26.83 -3.93 -0.87
CA LEU A 192 -27.59 -5.19 -0.81
C LEU A 192 -27.93 -5.48 0.64
N GLU A 193 -29.20 -5.71 0.93
CA GLU A 193 -29.70 -5.91 2.29
C GLU A 193 -30.13 -7.36 2.47
N PHE A 194 -29.74 -7.94 3.60
CA PHE A 194 -30.00 -9.33 3.91
C PHE A 194 -30.68 -9.48 5.27
N ASP A 195 -31.56 -10.47 5.37
CA ASP A 195 -32.22 -10.88 6.62
C ASP A 195 -31.33 -11.80 7.48
N SER A 196 -30.14 -12.18 7.00
CA SER A 196 -29.12 -12.86 7.79
C SER A 196 -27.69 -12.62 7.30
N LEU A 197 -26.75 -12.60 8.25
CA LEU A 197 -25.32 -12.52 7.98
C LEU A 197 -24.82 -13.66 7.08
N GLU A 198 -25.39 -14.86 7.21
CA GLU A 198 -25.04 -16.03 6.41
C GLU A 198 -25.38 -15.82 4.92
N LYS A 199 -26.57 -15.28 4.62
CA LYS A 199 -26.98 -15.03 3.22
C LYS A 199 -26.10 -13.96 2.58
N MET A 200 -25.79 -12.90 3.33
CA MET A 200 -24.84 -11.87 2.90
C MET A 200 -23.47 -12.49 2.59
N ALA A 201 -22.92 -13.31 3.50
CA ALA A 201 -21.63 -13.97 3.30
C ALA A 201 -21.61 -14.91 2.07
N ARG A 202 -22.73 -15.59 1.77
CA ARG A 202 -22.87 -16.43 0.56
C ARG A 202 -22.91 -15.60 -0.73
N ALA A 203 -23.35 -14.35 -0.68
CA ALA A 203 -23.40 -13.47 -1.84
C ALA A 203 -22.04 -12.85 -2.20
N VAL A 204 -21.13 -12.71 -1.22
CA VAL A 204 -19.81 -12.06 -1.42
C VAL A 204 -19.02 -12.61 -2.62
N PRO A 205 -18.85 -13.94 -2.80
CA PRO A 205 -18.10 -14.45 -3.95
C PRO A 205 -18.73 -14.04 -5.29
N VAL A 206 -20.06 -14.05 -5.39
CA VAL A 206 -20.79 -13.66 -6.61
C VAL A 206 -20.56 -12.17 -6.92
N VAL A 207 -20.57 -11.32 -5.89
CA VAL A 207 -20.31 -9.87 -6.05
C VAL A 207 -18.87 -9.62 -6.46
N VAL A 208 -17.90 -10.27 -5.81
CA VAL A 208 -16.48 -10.14 -6.17
C VAL A 208 -16.23 -10.63 -7.60
N ASP A 209 -16.77 -11.79 -7.98
CA ASP A 209 -16.63 -12.38 -9.32
C ASP A 209 -17.32 -11.55 -10.41
N SER A 210 -18.22 -10.62 -10.06
CA SER A 210 -18.84 -9.68 -11.00
C SER A 210 -17.90 -8.57 -11.48
N GLY A 211 -16.71 -8.44 -10.87
CA GLY A 211 -15.75 -7.38 -11.16
C GLY A 211 -15.99 -6.09 -10.34
N ALA A 212 -16.64 -6.20 -9.18
CA ALA A 212 -16.78 -5.08 -8.26
C ALA A 212 -15.40 -4.60 -7.79
N SER A 213 -15.18 -3.28 -7.82
CA SER A 213 -13.91 -2.67 -7.43
C SER A 213 -13.71 -2.64 -5.91
N ALA A 214 -14.80 -2.71 -5.14
CA ALA A 214 -14.84 -2.86 -3.69
C ALA A 214 -16.03 -3.73 -3.29
N CYS A 215 -15.89 -4.46 -2.18
CA CYS A 215 -16.97 -5.24 -1.57
C CYS A 215 -16.79 -5.19 -0.05
N GLU A 216 -17.58 -4.34 0.60
CA GLU A 216 -17.58 -4.15 2.05
C GLU A 216 -18.81 -4.80 2.67
N LEU A 217 -18.66 -5.28 3.90
CA LEU A 217 -19.69 -6.02 4.63
C LEU A 217 -20.00 -5.25 5.92
N MET A 218 -21.27 -5.10 6.26
CA MET A 218 -21.71 -4.54 7.53
C MET A 218 -22.64 -5.55 8.19
N ASP A 219 -22.50 -5.78 9.49
CA ASP A 219 -23.47 -6.57 10.25
C ASP A 219 -24.45 -5.65 10.98
N LYS A 220 -25.51 -6.22 11.55
CA LYS A 220 -26.47 -5.48 12.38
C LYS A 220 -25.80 -4.63 13.45
N SER A 221 -24.78 -5.18 14.11
CA SER A 221 -24.07 -4.52 15.19
C SER A 221 -23.41 -3.22 14.73
N LEU A 222 -22.75 -3.24 13.58
CA LEU A 222 -22.11 -2.07 13.00
C LEU A 222 -23.14 -1.05 12.47
N ILE A 223 -24.25 -1.52 11.88
CA ILE A 223 -25.36 -0.66 11.45
C ILE A 223 -25.94 0.07 12.67
N ASP A 224 -26.25 -0.63 13.74
CA ASP A 224 -26.83 -0.04 14.96
C ASP A 224 -25.89 0.97 15.59
N LEU A 225 -24.60 0.61 15.73
CA LEU A 225 -23.60 1.53 16.26
C LEU A 225 -23.49 2.80 15.41
N ALA A 226 -23.53 2.68 14.08
CA ALA A 226 -23.50 3.82 13.18
C ALA A 226 -24.75 4.70 13.34
N LEU A 227 -25.94 4.12 13.44
CA LEU A 227 -27.20 4.85 13.63
C LEU A 227 -27.33 5.52 15.01
N GLU A 228 -26.75 4.92 16.04
CA GLU A 228 -26.67 5.49 17.39
C GLU A 228 -25.70 6.68 17.44
N ALA A 229 -24.51 6.52 16.86
CA ALA A 229 -23.47 7.54 16.87
C ALA A 229 -23.78 8.71 15.93
N LEU A 230 -24.40 8.44 14.77
CA LEU A 230 -24.63 9.38 13.68
C LEU A 230 -26.07 9.21 13.15
N PRO A 231 -27.07 9.86 13.80
CA PRO A 231 -28.48 9.72 13.46
C PRO A 231 -28.84 10.08 12.01
N GLU A 232 -28.02 10.90 11.33
CA GLU A 232 -28.15 11.24 9.91
C GLU A 232 -28.01 10.03 8.97
N TYR A 233 -27.39 8.93 9.42
CA TYR A 233 -27.28 7.72 8.60
C TYR A 233 -28.56 6.91 8.50
N ARG A 234 -29.64 7.28 9.21
CA ARG A 234 -30.95 6.62 9.10
C ARG A 234 -31.56 6.70 7.70
N ASP A 235 -31.17 7.70 6.92
CA ASP A 235 -31.67 7.89 5.56
C ASP A 235 -30.98 6.96 4.53
N VAL A 236 -29.88 6.31 4.92
CA VAL A 236 -29.04 5.49 4.02
C VAL A 236 -28.91 4.06 4.52
N LEU A 237 -28.72 3.86 5.83
CA LEU A 237 -28.53 2.55 6.42
C LEU A 237 -29.85 1.85 6.74
N PRO A 238 -29.98 0.55 6.44
CA PRO A 238 -31.23 -0.18 6.59
C PRO A 238 -31.43 -0.65 8.03
N ALA A 239 -32.21 0.09 8.82
CA ALA A 239 -32.45 -0.23 10.23
C ALA A 239 -33.03 -1.64 10.47
N GLY A 240 -33.73 -2.20 9.47
CA GLY A 240 -34.34 -3.53 9.53
C GLY A 240 -33.50 -4.68 8.97
N ALA A 241 -32.37 -4.42 8.32
CA ALA A 241 -31.52 -5.48 7.77
C ALA A 241 -30.69 -6.13 8.87
N ALA A 242 -30.39 -7.42 8.72
CA ALA A 242 -29.47 -8.13 9.62
C ALA A 242 -28.01 -7.99 9.19
N ALA A 243 -27.78 -7.72 7.89
CA ALA A 243 -26.50 -7.43 7.26
C ALA A 243 -26.72 -6.73 5.91
#